data_AF-A0A7C8YTM1-F1
#
_entry.id   AF-A0A7C8YTM1-F1
#
_cell.length_a   1.000
_cell.length_b   1.000
_cell.length_c   1.000
_cell.angle_alpha   90.00
_cell.angle_beta   90.00
_cell.angle_gamma   90.00
#
_symmetry.space_group_name_H-M   'P 1'
#
loop_
_entity.id
_entity.type
_entity.pdbx_description
1 polymer ?
#
loop_
_entity_poly.entity_id
_entity_poly.type
_entity_poly.pdbx_seq_one_letter_code
_entity_poly.pdbx_strand_id
1 'polypeptide(L)'
;MEKTCTLLVHFDKGTPALANEIKEALEGNDVPAKVEAMKKAIMLLLNGETLPQLFITIVRYVLPSEDHTIQKLLLLYLEIIDKTDSQGRVLPEMILICQNLRNNLQHPNEYIRGVT
;
A
#
# COMPACT_ATOMS: atom_id res chain seq x y z
N MET A 1 15.20 12.95 -8.74
CA MET A 1 16.22 12.69 -7.69
C MET A 1 16.23 11.20 -7.49
N GLU A 2 17.33 10.50 -7.75
CA GLU A 2 17.39 9.06 -7.48
C GLU A 2 17.25 8.83 -5.96
N LYS A 3 16.26 8.02 -5.57
CA LYS A 3 16.10 7.61 -4.17
C LYS A 3 16.98 6.38 -3.94
N THR A 4 17.82 6.43 -2.92
CA THR A 4 18.59 5.26 -2.47
C THR A 4 17.62 4.19 -1.95
N CYS A 5 17.55 3.05 -2.64
CA CYS A 5 16.80 1.89 -2.18
C CYS A 5 17.76 0.90 -1.50
N THR A 6 17.50 0.53 -0.25
CA THR A 6 18.35 -0.39 0.53
C THR A 6 17.99 -1.87 0.32
N LEU A 7 16.90 -2.17 -0.40
CA LEU A 7 16.41 -3.52 -0.62
C LEU A 7 15.99 -3.72 -2.08
N LEU A 8 16.71 -4.58 -2.80
CA LEU A 8 16.38 -5.00 -4.16
C LEU A 8 15.90 -6.46 -4.12
N VAL A 9 14.64 -6.69 -4.47
CA VAL A 9 14.06 -8.04 -4.62
C VAL A 9 13.65 -8.21 -6.08
N HIS A 10 14.29 -9.16 -6.76
CA HIS A 10 13.94 -9.48 -8.14
C HIS A 10 12.49 -9.95 -8.23
N PHE A 11 11.71 -9.31 -9.10
CA PHE A 11 10.37 -9.73 -9.48
C PHE A 11 10.23 -9.60 -11.00
N ASP A 12 9.54 -10.54 -11.63
CA ASP A 12 9.30 -10.47 -13.06
C ASP A 12 8.53 -9.20 -13.40
N LYS A 13 8.88 -8.55 -14.52
CA LYS A 13 8.26 -7.28 -14.93
C LYS A 13 6.74 -7.40 -14.93
N GLY A 14 6.09 -6.39 -14.36
CA GLY A 14 4.64 -6.28 -14.34
C GLY A 14 4.09 -6.18 -15.76
N THR A 15 3.09 -7.01 -16.04
CA THR A 15 2.27 -6.85 -17.24
C THR A 15 1.04 -6.02 -16.90
N PRO A 16 0.43 -5.30 -17.87
CA PRO A 16 -0.85 -4.62 -17.64
C PRO A 16 -1.95 -5.56 -17.13
N ALA A 17 -1.91 -6.84 -17.51
CA ALA A 17 -2.80 -7.87 -17.00
C ALA A 17 -2.62 -8.08 -15.48
N LEU A 18 -1.37 -8.16 -15.02
CA LEU A 18 -1.06 -8.33 -13.60
C LEU A 18 -1.57 -7.15 -12.75
N ALA A 19 -1.45 -5.92 -13.24
CA ALA A 19 -1.98 -4.74 -12.55
C ALA A 19 -3.50 -4.81 -12.36
N ASN A 20 -4.23 -5.28 -13.38
CA ASN A 20 -5.67 -5.48 -13.31
C ASN A 20 -6.05 -6.62 -12.36
N GLU A 21 -5.33 -7.74 -12.40
CA GLU A 21 -5.54 -8.86 -11.48
C GLU A 21 -5.33 -8.44 -10.01
N ILE A 22 -4.28 -7.67 -9.72
CA ILE A 22 -4.05 -7.12 -8.39
C ILE A 22 -5.22 -6.24 -7.97
N LYS A 23 -5.67 -5.34 -8.86
CA LYS A 23 -6.81 -4.47 -8.58
C LYS A 23 -8.07 -5.28 -8.24
N GLU A 24 -8.43 -6.26 -9.06
CA GLU A 24 -9.60 -7.12 -8.85
C GLU A 24 -9.50 -7.89 -7.52
N ALA A 25 -8.32 -8.44 -7.21
CA ALA A 25 -8.09 -9.14 -5.96
C ALA A 25 -8.22 -8.23 -4.73
N LEU A 26 -7.77 -6.97 -4.82
CA LEU A 26 -7.92 -5.98 -3.74
C LEU A 26 -9.38 -5.53 -3.56
N GLU A 27 -10.15 -5.46 -4.64
CA GLU A 27 -11.58 -5.12 -4.61
C GLU A 27 -12.46 -6.25 -4.05
N GLY A 28 -11.99 -7.50 -4.12
CA GLY A 28 -12.65 -8.66 -3.55
C GLY A 28 -12.74 -8.62 -2.01
N ASN A 29 -13.33 -9.67 -1.42
CA ASN A 29 -13.44 -9.82 0.04
C ASN A 29 -12.55 -10.95 0.60
N ASP A 30 -11.83 -11.66 -0.25
CA ASP A 30 -10.97 -12.78 0.16
C ASP A 30 -9.65 -12.26 0.76
N VAL A 31 -9.47 -12.49 2.07
CA VAL A 31 -8.31 -11.99 2.82
C VAL A 31 -6.98 -12.58 2.30
N PRO A 32 -6.84 -13.90 2.09
CA PRO A 32 -5.66 -14.48 1.44
C PRO A 32 -5.33 -13.86 0.08
N ALA A 33 -6.32 -13.69 -0.81
CA ALA A 33 -6.10 -13.04 -2.10
C ALA A 33 -5.62 -11.60 -1.95
N LYS A 34 -6.19 -10.82 -1.02
CA LYS A 34 -5.72 -9.44 -0.73
C LYS A 34 -4.28 -9.40 -0.24
N VAL A 35 -3.90 -10.34 0.64
CA VAL A 35 -2.52 -10.44 1.15
C VAL A 35 -1.54 -10.68 0.01
N GLU A 36 -1.84 -11.63 -0.89
CA GLU A 36 -0.99 -11.91 -2.05
C GLU A 36 -0.97 -10.75 -3.05
N ALA A 37 -2.11 -10.09 -3.28
CA ALA A 37 -2.20 -8.91 -4.11
C ALA A 37 -1.36 -7.74 -3.56
N MET A 38 -1.40 -7.51 -2.25
CA MET A 38 -0.58 -6.48 -1.59
C MET A 38 0.91 -6.77 -1.69
N LYS A 39 1.34 -8.04 -1.50
CA LYS A 39 2.74 -8.43 -1.71
C LYS A 39 3.19 -8.17 -3.15
N LYS A 40 2.37 -8.56 -4.14
CA LYS A 40 2.65 -8.29 -5.57
C LYS A 40 2.75 -6.79 -5.84
N ALA A 41 1.84 -5.97 -5.32
CA ALA A 41 1.88 -4.53 -5.48
C ALA A 41 3.16 -3.90 -4.92
N ILE A 42 3.60 -4.33 -3.73
CA ILE A 42 4.86 -3.88 -3.11
C ILE A 42 6.07 -4.29 -3.97
N MET A 43 6.09 -5.54 -4.46
CA MET A 43 7.19 -6.02 -5.31
C MET A 43 7.30 -5.23 -6.63
N LEU A 44 6.18 -4.92 -7.28
CA LEU A 44 6.17 -4.09 -8.49
C LEU A 44 6.71 -2.69 -8.20
N LEU A 45 6.30 -2.09 -7.09
CA LEU A 45 6.74 -0.76 -6.69
C LEU A 45 8.24 -0.71 -6.37
N LEU A 46 8.79 -1.74 -5.69
CA LEU A 46 10.23 -1.87 -5.42
C LEU A 46 11.07 -2.03 -6.69
N ASN A 47 10.51 -2.62 -7.74
CA ASN A 47 11.15 -2.75 -9.05
C ASN A 47 11.02 -1.47 -9.91
N GLY A 48 10.46 -0.39 -9.36
CA GLY A 48 10.35 0.91 -10.02
C GLY A 48 9.11 1.07 -10.89
N GLU A 49 8.19 0.12 -10.88
CA GLU A 49 6.91 0.26 -11.59
C GLU A 49 5.95 1.10 -10.76
N THR A 50 5.49 2.22 -11.35
CA THR A 50 4.48 3.07 -10.72
C THR A 50 3.09 2.69 -11.22
N LEU A 51 2.16 2.47 -10.30
CA LEU A 51 0.78 2.09 -10.60
C LEU A 51 -0.19 3.06 -9.91
N PRO A 52 -0.40 4.27 -10.46
CA PRO A 52 -1.24 5.30 -9.84
C PRO A 52 -2.68 4.84 -9.58
N GLN A 53 -3.22 3.97 -10.44
CA GLN A 53 -4.58 3.44 -10.26
C GLN A 53 -4.72 2.54 -9.03
N LEU A 54 -3.65 1.84 -8.63
CA LEU A 54 -3.67 0.98 -7.46
C LEU A 54 -3.76 1.77 -6.16
N PHE A 55 -3.24 2.99 -6.12
CA PHE A 55 -3.29 3.84 -4.92
C PHE A 55 -4.73 4.09 -4.46
N ILE A 56 -5.62 4.45 -5.40
CA ILE A 56 -7.04 4.68 -5.09
C ILE A 56 -7.72 3.39 -4.61
N THR A 57 -7.42 2.25 -5.24
CA THR A 57 -7.93 0.94 -4.83
C THR A 57 -7.46 0.57 -3.42
N ILE A 58 -6.20 0.81 -3.08
CA ILE A 58 -5.64 0.55 -1.74
C ILE A 58 -6.33 1.44 -0.69
N VAL A 59 -6.45 2.74 -0.94
CA VAL A 59 -7.14 3.67 -0.02
C VAL A 59 -8.59 3.23 0.22
N ARG A 60 -9.27 2.68 -0.79
CA ARG A 60 -10.68 2.27 -0.67
C ARG A 60 -10.87 0.90 -0.01
N TYR A 61 -10.07 -0.10 -0.36
CA TYR A 61 -10.35 -1.51 -0.03
C TYR A 61 -9.34 -2.17 0.92
N VAL A 62 -8.18 -1.54 1.14
CA VAL A 62 -7.09 -2.04 1.99
C VAL A 62 -7.00 -1.22 3.28
N LEU A 63 -7.03 0.11 3.18
CA LEU A 63 -7.00 1.02 4.34
C LEU A 63 -8.03 0.69 5.43
N PRO A 64 -9.31 0.36 5.12
CA PRO A 64 -10.29 0.01 6.15
C PRO A 64 -10.23 -1.45 6.63
N SER A 65 -9.26 -2.25 6.17
CA SER A 65 -9.18 -3.67 6.56
C SER A 65 -8.83 -3.84 8.04
N GLU A 66 -9.51 -4.75 8.73
CA GLU A 66 -9.18 -5.10 10.13
C GLU A 66 -8.12 -6.19 10.24
N ASP A 67 -7.73 -6.83 9.12
CA ASP A 67 -6.72 -7.88 9.13
C ASP A 67 -5.32 -7.30 9.41
N HIS A 68 -4.67 -7.83 10.45
CA HIS A 68 -3.37 -7.35 10.90
C HIS A 68 -2.25 -7.56 9.86
N THR A 69 -2.35 -8.59 9.02
CA THR A 69 -1.36 -8.85 7.96
C THR A 69 -1.49 -7.82 6.86
N ILE A 70 -2.73 -7.54 6.44
CA ILE A 70 -3.03 -6.51 5.45
C ILE A 70 -2.60 -5.13 5.94
N GLN A 71 -2.87 -4.78 7.20
CA GLN A 71 -2.45 -3.51 7.80
C GLN A 71 -0.92 -3.34 7.81
N LYS A 72 -0.16 -4.40 8.15
CA LYS A 72 1.31 -4.34 8.05
C LYS A 72 1.82 -4.14 6.63
N LEU A 73 1.22 -4.84 5.66
CA LEU A 73 1.57 -4.67 4.24
C LEU A 73 1.22 -3.27 3.75
N LEU A 74 0.12 -2.69 4.24
CA LEU A 74 -0.25 -1.30 3.97
C LEU A 74 0.82 -0.33 4.48
N LEU A 75 1.32 -0.50 5.71
CA LEU A 75 2.39 0.35 6.25
C LEU A 75 3.66 0.27 5.38
N LEU A 76 4.08 -0.93 4.99
CA LEU A 76 5.21 -1.12 4.06
C LEU A 76 4.97 -0.43 2.71
N TYR A 77 3.77 -0.53 2.17
CA TYR A 77 3.40 0.15 0.93
C TYR A 77 3.49 1.69 1.09
N LEU A 78 3.01 2.23 2.22
CA LEU A 78 3.07 3.67 2.51
C LEU A 78 4.50 4.20 2.66
N GLU A 79 5.45 3.39 3.13
CA GLU A 79 6.86 3.79 3.17
C GLU A 79 7.43 4.05 1.77
N ILE A 80 7.07 3.22 0.79
CA ILE A 80 7.70 3.21 -0.54
C ILE A 80 7.11 4.28 -1.48
N ILE A 81 5.79 4.52 -1.42
CA ILE A 81 5.13 5.43 -2.38
C ILE A 81 5.61 6.89 -2.28
N ASP A 82 5.45 7.63 -3.37
CA ASP A 82 5.50 9.09 -3.38
C ASP A 82 4.21 9.68 -2.82
N LYS A 83 4.35 10.57 -1.83
CA LYS A 83 3.22 11.21 -1.14
C LYS A 83 2.85 12.58 -1.75
N THR A 84 3.50 12.95 -2.83
CA THR A 84 3.36 14.25 -3.48
C THR A 84 3.03 14.11 -4.96
N ASP A 85 2.27 15.07 -5.49
CA ASP A 85 2.01 15.20 -6.92
C ASP A 85 3.26 15.71 -7.67
N SER A 86 3.13 15.85 -9.00
CA SER A 86 4.21 16.37 -9.87
C SER A 86 4.60 17.83 -9.58
N GLN A 87 3.78 18.56 -8.82
CA GLN A 87 4.04 19.93 -8.38
C GLN A 87 4.62 19.98 -6.96
N GLY A 88 4.90 18.83 -6.34
CA GLY A 88 5.42 18.73 -4.98
C GLY A 88 4.38 18.95 -3.88
N ARG A 89 3.08 19.01 -4.21
CA ARG A 89 2.00 19.16 -3.22
C ARG A 89 1.59 17.79 -2.70
N VAL A 90 1.26 17.70 -1.41
CA VAL A 90 0.83 16.45 -0.78
C VAL A 90 -0.47 15.94 -1.44
N LEU A 91 -0.53 14.64 -1.71
CA LEU A 91 -1.72 14.00 -2.27
C LEU A 91 -2.93 14.15 -1.32
N PRO A 92 -4.11 14.58 -1.80
CA PRO A 92 -5.29 14.78 -0.94
C PRO A 92 -5.70 13.54 -0.13
N GLU A 93 -5.49 12.35 -0.68
CA GLU A 93 -5.79 11.06 -0.05
C GLU A 93 -4.96 10.83 1.22
N MET A 94 -3.84 11.53 1.40
CA MET A 94 -3.07 11.49 2.64
C MET A 94 -3.90 11.91 3.86
N ILE A 95 -4.97 12.69 3.69
CA ILE A 95 -5.89 13.03 4.78
C ILE A 95 -6.53 11.75 5.35
N LEU A 96 -6.98 10.83 4.49
CA LEU A 96 -7.60 9.56 4.91
C LEU A 96 -6.58 8.64 5.59
N ILE A 97 -5.37 8.57 5.01
CA ILE A 97 -4.27 7.77 5.57
C ILE A 97 -3.89 8.29 6.96
N CYS A 98 -3.67 9.60 7.10
CA CYS A 98 -3.32 10.21 8.39
C CYS A 98 -4.42 10.00 9.44
N GLN A 99 -5.70 10.06 9.05
CA GLN A 99 -6.79 9.77 9.98
C GLN A 99 -6.78 8.31 10.44
N ASN A 100 -6.54 7.36 9.54
CA ASN A 100 -6.42 5.94 9.89
C ASN A 100 -5.22 5.68 10.81
N LEU A 101 -4.05 6.22 10.49
CA LEU A 101 -2.85 6.11 11.34
C LEU A 101 -3.07 6.70 12.73
N ARG A 102 -3.71 7.87 12.82
CA ARG A 102 -4.06 8.49 14.11
C ARG A 102 -4.98 7.59 14.93
N ASN A 103 -5.98 6.97 14.30
CA ASN A 103 -6.87 6.04 14.99
C ASN A 103 -6.11 4.82 15.53
N ASN A 104 -5.19 4.26 14.74
CA ASN A 104 -4.37 3.13 15.16
C ASN A 104 -3.42 3.50 16.32
N LEU A 105 -2.83 4.69 16.30
CA LEU A 105 -1.99 5.20 17.41
C LEU A 105 -2.78 5.43 18.71
N GLN A 106 -4.09 5.65 18.62
CA GLN A 106 -4.99 5.79 19.77
C GLN A 106 -5.73 4.49 20.12
N HIS A 107 -5.41 3.39 19.44
CA HIS A 107 -6.13 2.13 19.59
C HIS A 107 -5.89 1.50 20.98
N PRO A 108 -6.89 0.86 21.62
CA PRO A 108 -6.72 0.22 22.93
C PRO A 108 -5.65 -0.89 22.95
N ASN A 109 -5.52 -1.63 21.85
CA ASN A 109 -4.48 -2.66 21.67
C ASN A 109 -3.10 -2.04 21.48
N GLU A 110 -2.19 -2.31 22.40
CA GLU A 110 -0.82 -1.78 22.40
C GLU A 110 0.01 -2.27 21.22
N TYR A 111 -0.26 -3.49 20.73
CA TYR A 111 0.42 -4.04 19.56
C TYR A 111 0.15 -3.21 18.30
N ILE A 112 -1.11 -2.82 18.11
CA ILE A 112 -1.52 -1.98 16.96
C ILE A 112 -0.85 -0.61 17.07
N ARG A 113 -0.81 -0.03 18.28
CA ARG A 113 -0.09 1.24 18.51
C ARG A 113 1.41 1.13 18.25
N GLY A 114 2.05 0.03 18.67
CA GLY A 114 3.49 -0.13 18.56
C GLY A 114 3.98 -0.50 17.16
N VAL A 115 3.11 -1.07 16.33
CA VAL A 115 3.40 -1.41 14.93
C VAL A 115 3.14 -0.24 13.98
N THR A 116 2.20 0.65 14.33
CA THR A 116 1.85 1.86 13.55
C THR A 116 2.88 2.95 13.75
#